data_AF-A0A660W5V9-F1
#
_entry.id   AF-A0A660W5V9-F1
#
_cell.length_a   1.000
_cell.length_b   1.000
_cell.length_c   1.000
_cell.angle_alpha   90.00
_cell.angle_beta   90.00
_cell.angle_gamma   90.00
#
_symmetry.space_group_name_H-M   'P 1'
#
loop_
_entity.id
_entity.type
_entity.pdbx_description
1 polymer ?
#
loop_
_entity_poly.entity_id
_entity_poly.type
_entity_poly.pdbx_seq_one_letter_code
_entity_poly.pdbx_strand_id
1 'polypeptide(L)'
;MSDYARQFNAERFLEENAALSFLLRQKYSLREARKAVWIWLDQTQFKAYSEEGLLHPLELVIVRDCIRALRLISSARKEKRSGFSLVRALWDVSRGRRRTDLTPAFWADAIHLFRGARGQSNIYRELQKQEPDLLEGREAAIARSQELDEMWEHARRIAARYPTGMQKDVIERRRNNRRRIREIMGASTAEWNDWRWQLKNRMRDSESLEQVFTLSADEKDALERL
;
A
#
# COMPACT_ATOMS: atom_id res chain seq x y z
N MET A 1 -12.14 1.87 13.93
CA MET A 1 -11.08 2.46 13.08
C MET A 1 -10.01 3.03 13.99
N SER A 2 -8.73 2.71 13.76
CA SER A 2 -7.60 3.28 14.50
C SER A 2 -7.53 4.80 14.31
N ASP A 3 -7.00 5.53 15.30
CA ASP A 3 -6.81 6.98 15.23
C ASP A 3 -5.91 7.39 14.04
N TYR A 4 -4.96 6.52 13.69
CA TYR A 4 -4.12 6.67 12.49
C TYR A 4 -4.92 6.68 11.18
N ALA A 5 -6.03 5.94 11.10
CA ALA A 5 -6.83 5.90 9.86
C ALA A 5 -7.61 7.21 9.67
N ARG A 6 -8.00 7.90 10.76
CA ARG A 6 -8.83 9.12 10.69
C ARG A 6 -8.13 10.31 10.04
N GLN A 7 -6.79 10.32 10.02
CA GLN A 7 -6.01 11.37 9.38
C GLN A 7 -6.16 11.39 7.85
N PHE A 8 -6.57 10.28 7.24
CA PHE A 8 -6.75 10.18 5.80
C PHE A 8 -8.22 10.43 5.45
N ASN A 9 -8.49 11.63 4.95
CA ASN A 9 -9.83 12.07 4.60
C ASN A 9 -9.80 13.09 3.44
N ALA A 10 -10.97 13.48 2.97
CA ALA A 10 -11.12 14.42 1.86
C ALA A 10 -10.50 15.79 2.17
N GLU A 11 -10.68 16.31 3.38
CA GLU A 11 -10.17 17.62 3.81
C GLU A 11 -8.65 17.64 3.72
N ARG A 12 -7.99 16.61 4.26
CA ARG A 12 -6.55 16.44 4.19
C ARG A 12 -6.04 16.38 2.74
N PHE A 13 -6.74 15.66 1.85
CA PHE A 13 -6.38 15.61 0.44
C PHE A 13 -6.47 17.01 -0.20
N LEU A 14 -7.55 17.75 0.07
CA LEU A 14 -7.78 19.08 -0.48
C LEU A 14 -6.74 20.09 0.02
N GLU A 15 -6.38 20.04 1.31
CA GLU A 15 -5.31 20.84 1.91
C GLU A 15 -3.97 20.60 1.23
N GLU A 16 -3.56 19.33 1.11
CA GLU A 16 -2.27 18.98 0.51
C GLU A 16 -2.22 19.28 -0.99
N ASN A 17 -3.36 19.29 -1.68
CA ASN A 17 -3.46 19.52 -3.12
C ASN A 17 -4.27 20.78 -3.43
N ALA A 18 -4.08 21.85 -2.65
CA ALA A 18 -4.91 23.06 -2.73
C ALA A 18 -4.97 23.66 -4.15
N ALA A 19 -3.83 23.75 -4.85
CA ALA A 19 -3.77 24.28 -6.21
C ALA A 19 -4.60 23.45 -7.21
N LEU A 20 -4.47 22.12 -7.17
CA LEU A 20 -5.27 21.22 -8.01
C LEU A 20 -6.75 21.28 -7.62
N SER A 21 -7.05 21.30 -6.33
CA SER A 21 -8.43 21.35 -5.81
C SER A 21 -9.15 22.62 -6.26
N PHE A 22 -8.45 23.76 -6.23
CA PHE A 22 -8.94 25.03 -6.76
C PHE A 22 -9.23 24.94 -8.26
N LEU A 23 -8.30 24.37 -9.05
CA LEU A 23 -8.50 24.17 -10.48
C LEU A 23 -9.70 23.26 -10.79
N LEU A 24 -9.89 22.18 -10.03
CA LEU A 24 -11.00 21.25 -10.19
C LEU A 24 -12.34 21.89 -9.86
N ARG A 25 -12.41 22.66 -8.77
CA ARG A 25 -13.63 23.36 -8.34
C ARG A 25 -14.22 24.25 -9.44
N GLN A 26 -13.36 24.83 -10.28
CA GLN A 26 -13.76 25.73 -11.38
C GLN A 26 -14.23 25.01 -12.65
N LYS A 27 -14.15 23.68 -12.73
CA LYS A 27 -14.52 22.95 -13.95
C LYS A 27 -16.02 22.69 -14.00
N TYR A 28 -16.60 22.82 -15.20
CA TYR A 28 -18.03 22.67 -15.44
C TYR A 28 -18.41 21.25 -15.86
N SER A 29 -17.45 20.46 -16.33
CA SER A 29 -17.69 19.08 -16.74
C SER A 29 -16.61 18.11 -16.23
N LEU A 30 -16.98 16.82 -16.15
CA LEU A 30 -16.03 15.76 -15.82
C LEU A 30 -14.90 15.66 -16.87
N ARG A 31 -15.17 16.03 -18.13
CA ARG A 31 -14.16 16.06 -19.19
C ARG A 31 -13.11 17.15 -18.92
N GLU A 32 -13.54 18.34 -18.52
CA GLU A 32 -12.65 19.43 -18.13
C GLU A 32 -11.87 19.13 -16.85
N ALA A 33 -12.53 18.54 -15.85
CA ALA A 33 -11.86 18.09 -14.64
C ALA A 33 -10.76 17.08 -14.96
N ARG A 34 -11.03 16.11 -15.84
CA ARG A 34 -10.03 15.14 -16.30
C ARG A 34 -8.87 15.83 -17.01
N LYS A 35 -9.16 16.75 -17.93
CA LYS A 35 -8.12 17.53 -18.61
C LYS A 35 -7.25 18.30 -17.60
N ALA A 36 -7.84 18.88 -16.56
CA ALA A 36 -7.11 19.57 -15.51
C ALA A 36 -6.18 18.64 -14.72
N VAL A 37 -6.64 17.44 -14.35
CA VAL A 37 -5.78 16.41 -13.71
C VAL A 37 -4.61 16.03 -14.61
N TRP A 38 -4.86 15.80 -15.90
CA TRP A 38 -3.79 15.45 -16.85
C TRP A 38 -2.74 16.56 -16.99
N ILE A 39 -3.18 17.81 -17.15
CA ILE A 39 -2.27 18.96 -17.21
C ILE A 39 -1.47 19.07 -15.91
N TRP A 40 -2.10 18.88 -14.76
CA TRP A 40 -1.41 18.90 -13.47
C TRP A 40 -0.37 17.79 -13.37
N LEU A 41 -0.67 16.57 -13.84
CA LEU A 41 0.29 15.46 -13.87
C LEU A 41 1.48 15.77 -14.77
N ASP A 42 1.24 16.34 -15.96
CA ASP A 42 2.30 16.70 -16.90
C ASP A 42 3.21 17.79 -16.32
N GLN A 43 2.63 18.83 -15.72
CA GLN A 43 3.38 19.90 -15.06
C GLN A 43 4.17 19.40 -13.85
N THR A 44 3.58 18.51 -13.05
CA THR A 44 4.25 17.93 -11.88
C THR A 44 5.42 17.05 -12.34
N GLN A 45 5.23 16.26 -13.40
CA GLN A 45 6.29 15.45 -14.00
C GLN A 45 7.43 16.34 -14.49
N PHE A 46 7.11 17.38 -15.25
CA PHE A 46 8.10 18.29 -15.81
C PHE A 46 8.94 18.95 -14.71
N LYS A 47 8.28 19.54 -13.69
CA LYS A 47 8.98 20.16 -12.55
C LYS A 47 9.95 19.20 -11.87
N ALA A 48 9.50 17.97 -11.58
CA ALA A 48 10.33 16.99 -10.90
C ALA A 48 11.59 16.57 -11.69
N TYR A 49 11.55 16.59 -13.03
CA TYR A 49 12.71 16.23 -13.87
C TYR A 49 13.56 17.43 -14.31
N SER A 50 13.01 18.64 -14.30
CA SER A 50 13.74 19.85 -14.71
C SER A 50 14.57 20.46 -13.58
N GLU A 51 14.23 20.16 -12.33
CA GLU A 51 14.91 20.66 -11.14
C GLU A 51 16.07 19.72 -10.75
N GLU A 52 17.19 19.83 -11.47
CA GLU A 52 18.37 18.97 -11.30
C GLU A 52 18.94 19.06 -9.87
N GLY A 53 19.18 17.90 -9.25
CA GLY A 53 19.79 17.79 -7.92
C GLY A 53 18.85 17.96 -6.72
N LEU A 54 17.58 18.32 -6.92
CA LEU A 54 16.60 18.51 -5.83
C LEU A 54 16.01 17.20 -5.28
N LEU A 55 15.86 16.18 -6.13
CA LEU A 55 15.31 14.87 -5.75
C LEU A 55 16.34 13.76 -5.94
N HIS A 56 16.37 12.84 -4.98
CA HIS A 56 17.17 11.62 -5.09
C HIS A 56 16.70 10.76 -6.29
N PRO A 57 17.59 10.06 -7.03
CA PRO A 57 17.21 9.25 -8.19
C PRO A 57 16.10 8.23 -7.92
N LEU A 58 16.07 7.62 -6.72
CA LEU A 58 14.99 6.70 -6.34
C LEU A 58 13.65 7.42 -6.09
N GLU A 59 13.67 8.67 -5.63
CA GLU A 59 12.44 9.48 -5.54
C GLU A 59 11.91 9.83 -6.92
N LEU A 60 12.78 10.09 -7.91
CA LEU A 60 12.38 10.28 -9.31
C LEU A 60 11.71 9.03 -9.92
N VAL A 61 12.11 7.83 -9.48
CA VAL A 61 11.42 6.57 -9.83
C VAL A 61 10.02 6.53 -9.24
N ILE A 62 9.85 6.92 -7.97
CA ILE A 62 8.53 7.01 -7.32
C ILE A 62 7.63 8.03 -8.02
N VAL A 63 8.15 9.21 -8.35
CA VAL A 63 7.44 10.24 -9.14
C VAL A 63 6.92 9.64 -10.45
N ARG A 64 7.80 8.99 -11.22
CA ARG A 64 7.47 8.35 -12.50
C ARG A 64 6.31 7.37 -12.35
N ASP A 65 6.39 6.50 -11.35
CA ASP A 65 5.46 5.38 -11.20
C ASP A 65 4.11 5.84 -10.65
N CYS A 66 4.10 6.81 -9.72
CA CYS A 66 2.88 7.45 -9.24
C CYS A 66 2.16 8.20 -10.37
N ILE A 67 2.89 8.96 -11.19
CA ILE A 67 2.30 9.69 -12.33
C ILE A 67 1.72 8.71 -13.35
N ARG A 68 2.42 7.61 -13.66
CA ARG A 68 1.91 6.55 -14.54
C ARG A 68 0.64 5.91 -13.97
N ALA A 69 0.62 5.58 -12.68
CA ALA A 69 -0.56 5.04 -12.02
C ALA A 69 -1.74 6.02 -12.07
N LEU A 70 -1.51 7.30 -11.74
CA LEU A 70 -2.54 8.34 -11.78
C LEU A 70 -3.08 8.57 -13.18
N ARG A 71 -2.24 8.58 -14.23
CA ARG A 71 -2.69 8.65 -15.63
C ARG A 71 -3.57 7.46 -16.00
N LEU A 72 -3.20 6.25 -15.55
CA LEU A 72 -3.96 5.04 -15.82
C LEU A 72 -5.33 5.08 -15.12
N ILE A 73 -5.35 5.39 -13.82
CA ILE A 73 -6.57 5.42 -13.00
C ILE A 73 -7.51 6.56 -13.44
N SER A 74 -6.95 7.69 -13.89
CA SER A 74 -7.73 8.85 -14.36
C SER A 74 -8.17 8.77 -15.83
N SER A 75 -7.87 7.66 -16.52
CA SER A 75 -8.25 7.46 -17.92
C SER A 75 -9.74 7.14 -18.04
N ALA A 76 -10.46 7.88 -18.88
CA ALA A 76 -11.90 7.67 -19.10
C ALA A 76 -12.26 6.22 -19.47
N ARG A 77 -11.41 5.55 -20.26
CA ARG A 77 -11.60 4.14 -20.64
C ARG A 77 -11.45 3.19 -19.45
N LYS A 78 -10.49 3.46 -18.56
CA LYS A 78 -10.21 2.62 -17.39
C LYS A 78 -11.26 2.82 -16.31
N GLU A 79 -11.66 4.07 -16.06
CA GLU A 79 -12.75 4.41 -15.14
C GLU A 79 -14.07 3.73 -15.56
N LYS A 80 -14.37 3.71 -16.87
CA LYS A 80 -15.56 3.00 -17.38
C LYS A 80 -15.49 1.49 -17.12
N ARG A 81 -14.31 0.88 -17.19
CA ARG A 81 -14.12 -0.56 -16.96
C ARG A 81 -14.11 -0.93 -15.48
N SER A 82 -13.61 -0.06 -14.60
CA SER A 82 -13.61 -0.30 -13.15
C SER A 82 -14.95 0.06 -12.49
N GLY A 83 -15.83 0.80 -13.19
CA GLY A 83 -17.08 1.31 -12.61
C GLY A 83 -16.87 2.47 -11.64
N PHE A 84 -15.64 2.95 -11.47
CA PHE A 84 -15.29 4.01 -10.53
C PHE A 84 -14.41 5.08 -11.19
N SER A 85 -14.72 6.35 -10.93
CA SER A 85 -13.97 7.49 -11.45
C SER A 85 -13.30 8.26 -10.31
N LEU A 86 -11.96 8.14 -10.24
CA LEU A 86 -11.13 8.95 -9.33
C LEU A 86 -11.32 10.44 -9.63
N VAL A 87 -11.31 10.84 -10.91
CA VAL A 87 -11.46 12.24 -11.29
C VAL A 87 -12.80 12.81 -10.82
N ARG A 88 -13.89 12.03 -10.93
CA ARG A 88 -15.20 12.44 -10.42
C ARG A 88 -15.18 12.58 -8.90
N ALA A 89 -14.58 11.63 -8.18
CA ALA A 89 -14.43 11.71 -6.73
C ALA A 89 -13.70 12.99 -6.30
N LEU A 90 -12.54 13.28 -6.89
CA LEU A 90 -11.77 14.49 -6.61
C LEU A 90 -12.57 15.76 -6.95
N TRP A 91 -13.21 15.80 -8.13
CA TRP A 91 -14.02 16.94 -8.56
C TRP A 91 -15.24 17.21 -7.68
N ASP A 92 -15.89 16.16 -7.19
CA ASP A 92 -17.02 16.28 -6.28
C ASP A 92 -16.58 16.87 -4.94
N VAL A 93 -15.53 16.32 -4.32
CA VAL A 93 -15.05 16.84 -3.02
C VAL A 93 -14.49 18.25 -3.13
N SER A 94 -13.81 18.62 -4.23
CA SER A 94 -13.34 19.99 -4.45
C SER A 94 -14.49 21.01 -4.55
N ARG A 95 -15.70 20.57 -4.90
CA ARG A 95 -16.92 21.40 -4.91
C ARG A 95 -17.72 21.32 -3.62
N GLY A 96 -17.19 20.69 -2.57
CA GLY A 96 -17.87 20.51 -1.30
C GLY A 96 -18.98 19.46 -1.32
N ARG A 97 -19.05 18.62 -2.36
CA ARG A 97 -20.00 17.49 -2.37
C ARG A 97 -19.46 16.38 -1.49
N ARG A 98 -20.28 15.94 -0.54
CA ARG A 98 -19.93 14.82 0.36
C ARG A 98 -19.93 13.50 -0.43
N ARG A 99 -18.91 12.69 -0.18
CA ARG A 99 -18.72 11.36 -0.76
C ARG A 99 -18.51 10.34 0.37
N THR A 100 -19.61 9.97 1.03
CA THR A 100 -19.61 9.05 2.18
C THR A 100 -19.27 7.61 1.79
N ASP A 101 -19.30 7.31 0.50
CA ASP A 101 -18.84 6.06 -0.10
C ASP A 101 -17.31 5.89 -0.03
N LEU A 102 -16.54 6.97 0.21
CA LEU A 102 -15.08 6.95 0.21
C LEU A 102 -14.54 6.76 1.62
N THR A 103 -13.89 5.62 1.84
CA THR A 103 -13.32 5.24 3.12
C THR A 103 -11.97 5.94 3.38
N PRO A 104 -11.47 5.94 4.63
CA PRO A 104 -10.13 6.44 4.90
C PRO A 104 -9.01 5.70 4.14
N ALA A 105 -9.19 4.41 3.83
CA ALA A 105 -8.24 3.65 3.03
C ALA A 105 -8.13 4.21 1.60
N PHE A 106 -9.26 4.55 0.98
CA PHE A 106 -9.26 5.23 -0.32
C PHE A 106 -8.49 6.55 -0.27
N TRP A 107 -8.72 7.36 0.76
CA TRP A 107 -8.02 8.64 0.91
C TRP A 107 -6.54 8.45 1.18
N ALA A 108 -6.13 7.41 1.90
CA ALA A 108 -4.73 7.08 2.10
C ALA A 108 -4.05 6.79 0.76
N ASP A 109 -4.63 5.94 -0.08
CA ASP A 109 -4.12 5.61 -1.41
C ASP A 109 -4.01 6.87 -2.29
N ALA A 110 -5.06 7.69 -2.34
CA ALA A 110 -5.07 8.93 -3.10
C ALA A 110 -3.99 9.91 -2.59
N ILE A 111 -3.93 10.16 -1.28
CA ILE A 111 -2.95 11.08 -0.69
C ILE A 111 -1.52 10.60 -0.98
N HIS A 112 -1.22 9.31 -0.80
CA HIS A 112 0.13 8.78 -1.04
C HIS A 112 0.52 8.79 -2.52
N LEU A 113 -0.41 8.47 -3.45
CA LEU A 113 -0.14 8.59 -4.89
C LEU A 113 0.16 10.03 -5.29
N PHE A 114 -0.58 11.01 -4.77
CA PHE A 114 -0.35 12.43 -5.09
C PHE A 114 0.88 13.00 -4.39
N ARG A 115 1.26 12.52 -3.20
CA ARG A 115 2.55 12.83 -2.57
C ARG A 115 3.71 12.27 -3.39
N GLY A 116 3.64 11.00 -3.79
CA GLY A 116 4.67 10.37 -4.62
C GLY A 116 4.82 11.06 -5.97
N ALA A 117 3.72 11.45 -6.62
CA ALA A 117 3.77 12.23 -7.86
C ALA A 117 4.50 13.58 -7.71
N ARG A 118 4.48 14.19 -6.53
CA ARG A 118 5.16 15.46 -6.22
C ARG A 118 6.60 15.29 -5.70
N GLY A 119 7.12 14.06 -5.61
CA GLY A 119 8.43 13.79 -5.01
C GLY A 119 8.44 13.96 -3.49
N GLN A 120 7.27 13.82 -2.86
CA GLN A 120 7.05 13.97 -1.42
C GLN A 120 6.65 12.62 -0.81
N SER A 121 7.12 11.50 -1.39
CA SER A 121 6.82 10.16 -0.87
C SER A 121 7.39 9.97 0.53
N ASN A 122 8.53 10.63 0.81
CA ASN A 122 9.35 10.51 2.01
C ASN A 122 9.88 9.09 2.25
N ILE A 123 9.86 8.21 1.25
CA ILE A 123 10.40 6.84 1.36
C ILE A 123 11.92 6.87 1.44
N TYR A 124 12.55 7.74 0.66
CA TYR A 124 14.02 7.84 0.57
C TYR A 124 14.54 9.15 1.16
N ARG A 125 13.81 9.75 2.11
CA ARG A 125 14.22 11.01 2.76
C ARG A 125 15.62 10.91 3.35
N GLU A 126 15.92 9.79 3.99
CA GLU A 126 17.21 9.52 4.65
C GLU A 126 18.37 9.34 3.63
N LEU A 127 18.06 8.99 2.38
CA LEU A 127 19.03 8.80 1.29
C LEU A 127 19.19 10.05 0.41
N GLN A 128 18.45 11.14 0.67
CA GLN A 128 18.77 12.41 0.01
C GLN A 128 20.16 12.84 0.48
N LYS A 129 21.07 13.10 -0.48
CA LYS A 129 22.49 13.42 -0.27
C LYS A 129 22.74 14.04 1.09
N GLN A 130 23.25 13.25 2.03
CA GLN A 130 23.76 13.78 3.27
C GLN A 130 25.20 14.23 3.04
N GLU A 131 25.63 15.23 3.80
CA GLU A 131 27.01 15.78 3.82
C GLU A 131 28.17 14.77 3.63
N PRO A 132 28.11 13.49 4.08
CA PRO A 132 29.13 12.48 3.81
C PRO A 132 29.55 12.25 2.35
N ASP A 133 28.71 12.57 1.35
CA ASP A 133 29.10 12.49 -0.07
C ASP A 133 30.17 13.52 -0.48
N LEU A 134 30.49 14.47 0.40
CA LEU A 134 31.54 15.48 0.21
C LEU A 134 32.86 15.12 0.92
N LEU A 135 32.87 14.05 1.72
CA LEU A 135 34.06 13.60 2.44
C LEU A 135 34.88 12.65 1.57
N GLU A 136 36.21 12.65 1.76
CA GLU A 136 37.11 11.73 1.06
C GLU A 136 37.93 10.87 2.04
N GLY A 137 38.51 9.77 1.54
CA GLY A 137 39.43 8.93 2.29
C GLY A 137 38.80 8.19 3.48
N ARG A 138 39.50 8.19 4.63
CA ARG A 138 39.11 7.41 5.81
C ARG A 138 37.84 7.93 6.48
N GLU A 139 37.65 9.25 6.52
CA GLU A 139 36.48 9.86 7.14
C GLU A 139 35.21 9.48 6.37
N ALA A 140 35.25 9.52 5.04
CA ALA A 140 34.16 9.04 4.18
C ALA A 140 33.87 7.55 4.35
N ALA A 141 34.88 6.72 4.60
CA ALA A 141 34.70 5.30 4.83
C ALA A 141 34.00 5.02 6.18
N ILE A 142 34.36 5.76 7.24
CA ILE A 142 33.71 5.66 8.55
C ILE A 142 32.26 6.14 8.47
N ALA A 143 32.01 7.30 7.85
CA ALA A 143 30.66 7.85 7.69
C ALA A 143 29.74 6.90 6.92
N ARG A 144 30.19 6.37 5.78
CA ARG A 144 29.43 5.36 5.00
C ARG A 144 29.18 4.06 5.77
N SER A 145 30.13 3.64 6.62
CA SER A 145 29.91 2.47 7.48
C SER A 145 28.81 2.72 8.50
N GLN A 146 28.77 3.91 9.11
CA GLN A 146 27.72 4.30 10.05
C GLN A 146 26.35 4.38 9.35
N GLU A 147 26.27 4.93 8.14
CA GLU A 147 25.03 4.93 7.35
C GLU A 147 24.51 3.51 7.10
N LEU A 148 25.39 2.55 6.78
CA LEU A 148 24.99 1.16 6.59
C LEU A 148 24.45 0.52 7.87
N ASP A 149 25.03 0.84 9.03
CA ASP A 149 24.53 0.38 10.32
C ASP A 149 23.15 0.95 10.63
N GLU A 150 22.90 2.23 10.33
CA GLU A 150 21.58 2.87 10.46
C GLU A 150 20.54 2.23 9.54
N MET A 151 20.90 2.01 8.27
CA MET A 151 20.05 1.30 7.30
C MET A 151 19.70 -0.11 7.78
N TRP A 152 20.68 -0.83 8.35
CA TRP A 152 20.48 -2.16 8.92
C TRP A 152 19.51 -2.15 10.09
N GLU A 153 19.67 -1.22 11.04
CA GLU A 153 18.76 -1.13 12.19
C GLU A 153 17.33 -0.75 11.79
N HIS A 154 17.17 0.09 10.76
CA HIS A 154 15.86 0.37 10.18
C HIS A 154 15.23 -0.88 9.55
N ALA A 155 15.98 -1.61 8.71
CA ALA A 155 15.52 -2.85 8.09
C ALA A 155 15.16 -3.91 9.13
N ARG A 156 15.99 -4.07 10.16
CA ARG A 156 15.78 -4.98 11.29
C ARG A 156 14.52 -4.64 12.07
N ARG A 157 14.25 -3.36 12.33
CA ARG A 157 13.03 -2.91 13.02
C ARG A 157 11.77 -3.21 12.23
N ILE A 158 11.82 -3.07 10.90
CA ILE A 158 10.69 -3.45 10.03
C ILE A 158 10.52 -4.96 10.01
N ALA A 159 11.61 -5.72 9.83
CA ALA A 159 11.58 -7.18 9.81
C ALA A 159 11.01 -7.76 11.12
N ALA A 160 11.34 -7.15 12.27
CA ALA A 160 10.83 -7.56 13.58
C ALA A 160 9.31 -7.41 13.73
N ARG A 161 8.63 -6.61 12.89
CA ARG A 161 7.16 -6.50 12.90
C ARG A 161 6.48 -7.75 12.33
N TYR A 162 7.20 -8.57 11.56
CA TYR A 162 6.66 -9.76 10.93
C TYR A 162 7.15 -11.01 11.68
N PRO A 163 6.23 -11.83 12.22
CA PRO A 163 6.62 -13.01 12.96
C PRO A 163 7.31 -14.02 12.05
N THR A 164 8.46 -14.53 12.46
CA THR A 164 9.20 -15.54 11.69
C THR A 164 8.80 -16.95 12.10
N GLY A 165 8.94 -17.91 11.19
CA GLY A 165 8.69 -19.33 11.46
C GLY A 165 9.62 -19.96 12.49
N MET A 166 10.57 -19.22 13.08
CA MET A 166 11.47 -19.71 14.13
C MET A 166 11.16 -19.13 15.51
N GLN A 167 10.20 -18.21 15.62
CA GLN A 167 9.80 -17.65 16.91
C GLN A 167 9.05 -18.70 17.75
N LYS A 168 9.28 -18.68 19.06
CA LYS A 168 8.78 -19.71 19.99
C LYS A 168 7.25 -19.78 20.01
N ASP A 169 6.60 -18.64 20.06
CA ASP A 169 5.15 -18.48 20.01
C ASP A 169 4.56 -19.00 18.68
N VAL A 170 5.22 -18.73 17.53
CA VAL A 170 4.80 -19.25 16.22
C VAL A 170 4.97 -20.78 16.13
N ILE A 171 6.05 -21.32 16.70
CA ILE A 171 6.28 -22.77 16.80
C ILE A 171 5.20 -23.41 17.67
N GLU A 172 4.91 -22.83 18.84
CA GLU A 172 3.92 -23.34 19.78
C GLU A 172 2.51 -23.29 19.20
N ARG A 173 2.12 -22.17 18.57
CA ARG A 173 0.86 -22.05 17.84
C ARG A 173 0.71 -23.14 16.77
N ARG A 174 1.75 -23.40 15.98
CA ARG A 174 1.72 -24.48 14.97
C ARG A 174 1.61 -25.87 15.60
N ARG A 175 2.31 -26.13 16.70
CA ARG A 175 2.20 -27.41 17.43
C ARG A 175 0.78 -27.62 17.97
N ASN A 176 0.19 -26.58 18.54
CA ASN A 176 -1.19 -26.63 19.06
C ASN A 176 -2.22 -26.79 17.95
N ASN A 177 -2.09 -26.06 16.84
CA ASN A 177 -2.94 -26.22 15.67
C ASN A 177 -2.85 -27.64 15.10
N ARG A 178 -1.62 -28.17 14.93
CA ARG A 178 -1.43 -29.55 14.46
C ARG A 178 -2.11 -30.57 15.37
N ARG A 179 -1.99 -30.41 16.69
CA ARG A 179 -2.62 -31.30 17.67
C ARG A 179 -4.14 -31.29 17.53
N ARG A 180 -4.73 -30.09 17.55
CA ARG A 180 -6.17 -29.86 17.42
C ARG A 180 -6.74 -30.47 16.12
N ILE A 181 -6.10 -30.20 14.98
CA ILE A 181 -6.55 -30.72 13.68
C ILE A 181 -6.48 -32.24 13.65
N ARG A 182 -5.37 -32.81 14.14
CA ARG A 182 -5.22 -34.27 14.20
C ARG A 182 -6.26 -34.94 15.07
N GLU A 183 -6.61 -34.34 16.21
CA GLU A 183 -7.67 -34.84 17.10
C GLU A 183 -9.02 -34.83 16.40
N ILE A 184 -9.38 -33.73 15.73
CA ILE A 184 -10.64 -33.62 14.96
C ILE A 184 -10.70 -34.66 13.83
N MET A 185 -9.58 -34.88 13.13
CA MET A 185 -9.51 -35.81 12.00
C MET A 185 -9.24 -37.26 12.42
N GLY A 186 -9.10 -37.56 13.72
CA GLY A 186 -8.74 -38.89 14.22
C GLY A 186 -7.38 -39.41 13.71
N ALA A 187 -6.45 -38.51 13.39
CA ALA A 187 -5.21 -38.84 12.67
C ALA A 187 -4.01 -39.10 13.59
N SER A 188 -3.31 -40.20 13.36
CA SER A 188 -2.04 -40.50 14.02
C SER A 188 -0.91 -39.56 13.58
N THR A 189 0.21 -39.56 14.31
CA THR A 189 1.38 -38.73 13.94
C THR A 189 2.01 -39.21 12.64
N ALA A 190 1.98 -40.52 12.39
CA ALA A 190 2.51 -41.14 11.18
C ALA A 190 1.68 -40.73 9.96
N GLU A 191 0.35 -40.84 10.05
CA GLU A 191 -0.57 -40.40 8.99
C GLU A 191 -0.46 -38.91 8.72
N TRP A 192 -0.37 -38.08 9.78
CA TRP A 192 -0.18 -36.64 9.61
C TRP A 192 1.10 -36.30 8.84
N ASN A 193 2.17 -37.10 9.00
CA ASN A 193 3.43 -36.90 8.29
C ASN A 193 3.45 -37.57 6.91
N ASP A 194 2.41 -38.31 6.51
CA ASP A 194 2.27 -38.89 5.18
C ASP A 194 1.50 -37.94 4.25
N TRP A 195 2.20 -37.45 3.22
CA TRP A 195 1.61 -36.56 2.22
C TRP A 195 0.44 -37.19 1.46
N ARG A 196 0.42 -38.53 1.30
CA ARG A 196 -0.69 -39.24 0.62
C ARG A 196 -1.95 -39.19 1.46
N TRP A 197 -1.81 -39.39 2.77
CA TRP A 197 -2.92 -39.25 3.72
C TRP A 197 -3.43 -37.81 3.72
N GLN A 198 -2.55 -36.80 3.74
CA GLN A 198 -2.95 -35.39 3.68
C GLN A 198 -3.74 -35.08 2.41
N LEU A 199 -3.32 -35.60 1.25
CA LEU A 199 -4.00 -35.37 -0.03
C LEU A 199 -5.39 -36.01 -0.08
N LYS A 200 -5.53 -37.20 0.52
CA LYS A 200 -6.79 -37.94 0.61
C LYS A 200 -7.79 -37.25 1.54
N ASN A 201 -7.31 -36.68 2.65
CA ASN A 201 -8.16 -36.08 3.70
C ASN A 201 -8.21 -34.54 3.60
N ARG A 202 -8.22 -33.98 2.39
CA ARG A 202 -8.39 -32.53 2.20
C ARG A 202 -9.84 -32.13 2.50
N MET A 203 -9.99 -31.13 3.34
CA MET A 203 -11.28 -30.46 3.60
C MET A 203 -11.68 -29.66 2.35
N ARG A 204 -12.89 -29.91 1.83
CA ARG A 204 -13.38 -29.28 0.58
C ARG A 204 -14.74 -28.60 0.73
N ASP A 205 -15.44 -28.89 1.81
CA ASP A 205 -16.76 -28.37 2.14
C ASP A 205 -16.69 -27.43 3.37
N SER A 206 -17.69 -26.54 3.48
CA SER A 206 -17.75 -25.56 4.56
C SER A 206 -17.85 -26.23 5.93
N GLU A 207 -18.63 -27.31 6.03
CA GLU A 207 -18.86 -28.03 7.29
C GLU A 207 -17.55 -28.57 7.89
N SER A 208 -16.72 -29.22 7.06
CA SER A 208 -15.41 -29.73 7.46
C SER A 208 -14.43 -28.61 7.83
N LEU A 209 -14.48 -27.48 7.13
CA LEU A 209 -13.61 -26.33 7.43
C LEU A 209 -14.03 -25.62 8.73
N GLU A 210 -15.32 -25.53 9.01
CA GLU A 210 -15.85 -24.89 10.23
C GLU A 210 -15.48 -25.63 11.51
N GLN A 211 -15.28 -26.95 11.43
CA GLN A 211 -14.79 -27.74 12.56
C GLN A 211 -13.37 -27.30 12.99
N VAL A 212 -12.57 -26.79 12.05
CA VAL A 212 -11.16 -26.44 12.27
C VAL A 212 -10.94 -24.93 12.35
N PHE A 213 -11.69 -24.14 11.59
CA PHE A 213 -11.49 -22.71 11.44
C PHE A 213 -12.75 -21.95 11.83
N THR A 214 -12.58 -20.82 12.51
CA THR A 214 -13.65 -19.83 12.64
C THR A 214 -13.72 -19.05 11.35
N LEU A 215 -14.71 -19.36 10.51
CA LEU A 215 -14.93 -18.67 9.24
C LEU A 215 -15.79 -17.42 9.45
N SER A 216 -15.39 -16.31 8.84
CA SER A 216 -16.22 -15.11 8.71
C SER A 216 -17.40 -15.36 7.75
N ALA A 217 -18.42 -14.49 7.79
CA ALA A 217 -19.57 -14.62 6.90
C ALA A 217 -19.16 -14.58 5.42
N ASP A 218 -18.23 -13.68 5.07
CA ASP A 218 -17.71 -13.55 3.70
C ASP A 218 -16.95 -14.81 3.23
N GLU A 219 -16.19 -15.45 4.12
CA GLU A 219 -15.46 -16.70 3.81
C GLU A 219 -16.42 -17.88 3.61
N LYS A 220 -17.52 -17.94 4.38
CA LYS A 220 -18.57 -18.95 4.19
C LYS A 220 -19.28 -18.76 2.85
N ASP A 221 -19.73 -17.54 2.56
CA ASP A 221 -20.37 -17.17 1.30
C ASP A 221 -19.50 -17.50 0.08
N ALA A 222 -18.18 -17.35 0.20
CA ALA A 222 -17.24 -17.68 -0.87
C ALA A 222 -17.10 -19.19 -1.09
N LEU A 223 -17.15 -20.00 -0.03
CA LEU A 223 -17.08 -21.46 -0.10
C LEU A 223 -18.34 -22.08 -0.72
N GLU A 224 -19.52 -21.49 -0.50
CA GLU A 224 -20.78 -21.95 -1.12
C GLU A 224 -20.86 -21.69 -2.63
N ARG A 225 -20.01 -20.81 -3.17
CA ARG A 225 -19.97 -20.42 -4.59
C ARG A 225 -18.91 -21.18 -5.41
N LEU A 226 -18.15 -22.08 -4.78
CA LEU A 226 -17.13 -22.94 -5.41
C LEU A 226 -17.73 -24.27 -5.91
#